data_AF-A0A7Y3JF61-F1
#
_entry.id   AF-A0A7Y3JF61-F1
#
_cell.length_a   1.000
_cell.length_b   1.000
_cell.length_c   1.000
_cell.angle_alpha   90.00
_cell.angle_beta   90.00
_cell.angle_gamma   90.00
#
_symmetry.space_group_name_H-M   'P 1'
#
loop_
_entity.id
_entity.type
_entity.pdbx_description
1 polymer ?
#
loop_
_entity_poly.entity_id
_entity_poly.type
_entity_poly.pdbx_seq_one_letter_code
_entity_poly.pdbx_strand_id
1 'polypeptide(L)' 'MFNFYWESVPFEVPSPPLGFNWRKVIDTSADPGFWEESEAPLAESSLSVPSRSLIVLVESP' A
#
# COMPACT_ATOMS: atom_id res chain seq x y z
N MET A 1 4.19 -1.94 -4.34
CA MET A 1 5.34 -2.71 -3.83
C MET A 1 5.05 -4.20 -3.97
N PHE A 2 5.95 -4.95 -4.60
CA PHE A 2 5.89 -6.42 -4.65
C PHE A 2 6.83 -6.99 -3.59
N ASN A 3 6.31 -7.71 -2.61
CA ASN A 3 7.13 -8.44 -1.65
C ASN A 3 7.15 -9.94 -1.96
N PHE A 4 8.13 -10.36 -2.76
CA PHE A 4 8.43 -11.78 -2.99
C PHE A 4 9.47 -12.34 -2.03
N TYR A 5 9.65 -11.74 -0.85
CA TYR A 5 10.43 -12.30 0.25
C TYR A 5 9.54 -13.15 1.17
N TRP A 6 10.14 -13.98 2.01
CA TRP A 6 9.41 -14.88 2.90
C TRP A 6 9.04 -14.23 4.25
N GLU A 7 9.53 -13.03 4.51
CA GLU A 7 9.18 -12.21 5.67
C GLU A 7 8.49 -10.90 5.24
N SER A 8 7.81 -10.27 6.19
CA SER A 8 7.30 -8.91 6.01
C SER A 8 8.46 -7.92 5.91
N VAL A 9 8.36 -6.97 4.99
CA VAL A 9 9.41 -5.99 4.72
C VAL A 9 8.89 -4.59 5.03
N PRO A 10 9.61 -3.77 5.82
CA PRO A 10 9.28 -2.37 5.97
C PRO A 10 9.53 -1.63 4.66
N PHE A 11 8.55 -0.85 4.21
CA PHE A 11 8.61 -0.06 2.99
C PHE A 11 8.30 1.40 3.32
N GLU A 12 9.25 2.28 3.06
CA GLU A 12 9.04 3.73 3.14
C GLU A 12 8.28 4.21 1.91
N VAL A 13 7.11 4.81 2.13
CA VAL A 13 6.27 5.36 1.07
C VAL A 13 6.82 6.74 0.71
N PRO A 14 7.14 7.01 -0.57
CA PRO A 14 7.61 8.33 -0.98
C PRO A 14 6.52 9.39 -0.70
N SER A 15 6.91 10.63 -0.42
CA SER A 15 5.92 11.71 -0.29
C SER A 15 5.11 11.85 -1.59
N PRO A 16 3.77 12.02 -1.50
CA PRO A 16 2.95 12.23 -2.69
C PRO A 16 3.26 13.59 -3.33
N PRO A 17 2.94 13.78 -4.62
CA PRO A 17 3.02 15.09 -5.27
C PRO A 17 2.18 16.15 -4.55
N LEU A 18 2.52 17.43 -4.73
CA LEU A 18 1.79 18.54 -4.10
C LEU A 18 0.31 18.53 -4.51
N GLY A 19 -0.59 18.52 -3.52
CA GLY A 19 -2.04 18.48 -3.74
C GLY A 19 -2.59 17.07 -3.98
N PHE A 20 -1.79 16.02 -3.73
CA PHE A 20 -2.22 14.63 -3.78
C PHE A 20 -1.92 13.91 -2.47
N ASN A 21 -2.60 12.80 -2.27
CA ASN A 21 -2.35 11.81 -1.22
C ASN A 21 -2.20 10.43 -1.84
N TRP A 22 -1.52 9.53 -1.16
CA TRP A 22 -1.54 8.12 -1.52
C TRP A 22 -2.85 7.49 -1.07
N ARG A 23 -3.41 6.61 -1.89
CA ARG A 23 -4.57 5.78 -1.55
C ARG A 23 -4.23 4.33 -1.83
N LYS A 24 -4.44 3.45 -0.84
CA LYS A 24 -4.28 2.01 -1.02
C LYS A 24 -5.49 1.47 -1.76
N VAL A 25 -5.26 0.79 -2.89
CA VAL A 25 -6.33 0.25 -3.76
C VAL A 25 -6.26 -1.25 -3.93
N ILE A 26 -5.07 -1.83 -3.77
CA ILE A 26 -4.88 -3.28 -3.81
C ILE A 26 -3.98 -3.65 -2.65
N ASP A 27 -4.40 -4.65 -1.90
CA ASP A 27 -3.63 -5.33 -0.87
C ASP A 27 -3.98 -6.81 -0.93
N THR A 28 -3.08 -7.63 -1.49
CA THR A 28 -3.34 -9.07 -1.65
C THR A 28 -3.16 -9.85 -0.35
N SER A 29 -2.79 -9.18 0.75
CA SER A 29 -2.63 -9.81 2.06
C SER A 29 -3.88 -9.71 2.95
N ALA A 30 -4.78 -8.76 2.66
CA ALA A 30 -6.07 -8.63 3.32
C ALA A 30 -7.02 -9.75 2.87
N ASP A 31 -7.99 -10.18 3.68
CA ASP A 31 -9.04 -11.14 3.31
C ASP A 31 -10.23 -10.36 2.68
N PRO A 32 -10.75 -10.68 1.47
CA PRO A 32 -10.59 -11.90 0.65
C PRO A 32 -9.47 -11.90 -0.41
N GLY A 33 -8.47 -11.03 -0.30
CA GLY A 33 -7.25 -11.08 -1.12
C GLY A 33 -7.25 -10.17 -2.36
N PHE A 34 -8.22 -9.26 -2.51
CA PHE A 34 -8.36 -8.40 -3.69
C PHE A 34 -9.05 -7.07 -3.37
N TRP A 35 -8.80 -6.06 -4.24
CA TRP A 35 -9.40 -4.70 -4.28
C TRP A 35 -9.96 -4.22 -2.95
N GLU A 36 -9.11 -3.54 -2.19
CA GLU A 36 -9.56 -2.79 -1.02
C GLU A 36 -9.48 -1.33 -1.44
N GLU A 37 -10.59 -0.77 -1.92
CA GLU A 37 -10.69 0.67 -2.09
C GLU A 37 -10.74 1.29 -0.69
N SER A 38 -9.58 1.62 -0.12
CA SER A 38 -9.58 2.36 1.12
C SER A 38 -10.22 3.72 0.85
N GLU A 39 -11.40 4.03 1.39
CA GLU A 39 -12.05 5.35 1.19
C GLU A 39 -11.19 6.51 1.71
N ALA A 40 -10.25 6.23 2.63
CA ALA A 40 -9.40 7.21 3.24
C ALA A 40 -8.01 7.30 2.57
N PRO A 41 -7.39 8.49 2.54
CA PRO A 41 -5.98 8.64 2.26
C PRO A 41 -5.12 7.79 3.19
N LEU A 42 -4.00 7.28 2.67
CA LEU A 42 -2.98 6.62 3.45
C LEU A 42 -2.31 7.64 4.37
N ALA A 43 -2.53 7.51 5.68
CA ALA A 43 -1.99 8.42 6.69
C ALA A 43 -0.52 8.13 7.04
N GLU A 44 -0.02 6.95 6.71
CA GLU A 44 1.30 6.45 7.14
C GLU A 44 2.37 6.72 6.07
N SER A 45 3.55 7.17 6.49
CA SER A 45 4.71 7.34 5.60
C SER A 45 5.48 6.05 5.38
N SER A 46 5.13 4.97 6.10
CA SER A 46 5.75 3.67 5.96
C SER A 46 4.70 2.57 6.11
N LEU A 47 4.95 1.44 5.43
CA LEU A 47 4.07 0.28 5.42
C LEU A 47 4.87 -0.97 5.74
N SER A 48 4.31 -1.86 6.55
CA SER A 48 4.78 -3.24 6.65
C SER A 48 4.14 -4.05 5.53
N VAL A 49 4.91 -4.44 4.51
CA VAL A 49 4.40 -5.20 3.37
C VAL A 49 4.53 -6.69 3.68
N PRO A 50 3.42 -7.46 3.82
CA PRO A 50 3.50 -8.85 4.23
C PRO A 50 4.28 -9.74 3.26
N SER A 51 4.74 -10.89 3.73
CA SER A 51 5.44 -11.84 2.87
C SER A 51 4.54 -12.31 1.72
N ARG A 52 5.15 -12.53 0.55
CA ARG A 52 4.46 -13.05 -0.66
C ARG A 52 3.23 -12.22 -1.07
N SER A 53 3.23 -10.90 -0.87
CA SER A 53 2.10 -10.03 -1.17
C SER A 53 2.43 -8.88 -2.13
N LEU A 54 1.37 -8.22 -2.61
CA LEU A 54 1.41 -7.04 -3.43
C LEU A 54 0.51 -5.96 -2.81
N ILE A 55 1.07 -4.76 -2.66
CA ILE A 55 0.32 -3.54 -2.33
C ILE A 55 0.43 -2.55 -3.48
N VAL A 56 -0.70 -1.99 -3.92
CA VAL A 56 -0.76 -0.92 -4.92
C VAL A 56 -1.33 0.34 -4.28
N LEU A 57 -0.59 1.43 -4.44
CA LEU A 57 -0.99 2.77 -4.07
C LEU A 57 -1.21 3.59 -5.34
N VAL A 58 -2.20 4.46 -5.32
CA VAL A 58 -2.46 5.44 -6.39
C VAL A 58 -2.48 6.84 -5.80
N GLU A 59 -2.12 7.82 -6.62
CA GLU A 59 -2.27 9.22 -6.28
C GLU A 59 -3.75 9.61 -6.38
N SER A 60 -4.29 10.22 -5.33
CA SER A 60 -5.63 10.80 -5.29
C SER A 60 -5.51 12.28 -4.93
N PRO A 61 -6.27 13.19 -5.58
CA PRO A 61 -6.40 14.57 -5.14
C PRO A 61 -6.94 14.65 -3.69
#